data_AF-A0A448ZE78-F1
#
_entry.id   AF-A0A448ZE78-F1
#
_cell.length_a   1.000
_cell.length_b   1.000
_cell.length_c   1.000
_cell.angle_alpha   90.00
_cell.angle_beta   90.00
_cell.angle_gamma   90.00
#
_symmetry.space_group_name_H-M   'P 1'
#
loop_
_entity.id
_entity.type
_entity.pdbx_description
1 polymer ?
#
loop_
_entity_poly.entity_id
_entity_poly.type
_entity_poly.pdbx_seq_one_letter_code
_entity_poly.pdbx_strand_id
1 'polypeptide(L)'
;MQSSTVPKQPLHQRPQPTQSKQRQPAQTAKQEPRHRKVWRRVGSAVVNCLDTAESASAAAAKASLAPSQAANQDAFAKKCRLDRTVAYFMEARREFHRMLSLTEAKLQGKEEEMQSLETYVRTQPRIGSRKRKR
;
A
#
# COMPACT_ATOMS: atom_id res chain seq x y z
N MET A 1 -17.32 -77.89 -8.20
CA MET A 1 -17.52 -76.76 -7.27
C MET A 1 -16.18 -76.37 -6.68
N GLN A 2 -15.67 -75.17 -6.98
CA GLN A 2 -14.83 -74.39 -6.08
C GLN A 2 -14.59 -73.00 -6.70
N SER A 3 -14.61 -72.00 -5.83
CA SER A 3 -15.05 -70.63 -6.07
C SER A 3 -13.95 -69.70 -6.56
N SER A 4 -14.33 -68.78 -7.46
CA SER A 4 -13.55 -67.60 -7.82
C SER A 4 -13.29 -66.71 -6.59
N THR A 5 -12.05 -66.27 -6.41
CA THR A 5 -11.73 -65.11 -5.57
C THR A 5 -10.92 -64.11 -6.39
N VAL A 6 -11.54 -62.96 -6.65
CA VAL A 6 -10.94 -61.77 -7.27
C VAL A 6 -10.29 -60.95 -6.15
N PRO A 7 -9.02 -60.54 -6.24
CA PRO A 7 -8.42 -59.68 -5.23
C PRO A 7 -8.95 -58.25 -5.35
N LYS A 8 -9.49 -57.77 -4.22
CA LYS A 8 -9.91 -56.38 -3.92
C LYS A 8 -8.79 -55.39 -4.24
N GLN A 9 -9.08 -54.42 -5.12
CA GLN A 9 -8.29 -53.20 -5.23
C GLN A 9 -8.46 -52.33 -3.97
N PRO A 10 -7.39 -51.75 -3.41
CA PRO A 10 -7.52 -50.79 -2.34
C PRO A 10 -8.05 -49.44 -2.84
N LEU A 11 -9.03 -48.98 -2.07
CA LEU A 11 -9.80 -47.76 -2.16
C LEU A 11 -8.89 -46.51 -2.15
N HIS A 12 -9.34 -45.50 -2.88
CA HIS A 12 -8.81 -44.16 -3.06
C HIS A 12 -7.97 -43.59 -1.90
N GLN A 13 -6.72 -43.24 -2.22
CA GLN A 13 -5.95 -42.26 -1.45
C GLN A 13 -6.67 -40.91 -1.50
N ARG A 14 -7.27 -40.56 -0.36
CA ARG A 14 -7.72 -39.21 -0.04
C ARG A 14 -6.51 -38.26 -0.15
N PRO A 15 -6.55 -37.18 -0.95
CA PRO A 15 -5.54 -36.14 -0.86
C PRO A 15 -5.56 -35.57 0.54
N GLN A 16 -4.43 -35.62 1.25
CA GLN A 16 -4.30 -34.91 2.51
C GLN A 16 -4.43 -33.41 2.24
N PRO A 17 -5.15 -32.66 3.09
CA PRO A 17 -5.07 -31.22 3.06
C PRO A 17 -3.64 -30.84 3.47
N THR A 18 -2.85 -30.37 2.50
CA THR A 18 -1.63 -29.61 2.78
C THR A 18 -2.00 -28.52 3.78
N GLN A 19 -1.39 -28.59 4.97
CA GLN A 19 -1.52 -27.60 6.02
C GLN A 19 -1.32 -26.21 5.42
N SER A 20 -2.40 -25.46 5.32
CA SER A 20 -2.36 -24.05 5.01
C SER A 20 -1.50 -23.39 6.07
N LYS A 21 -0.32 -22.93 5.66
CA LYS A 21 0.56 -22.08 6.45
C LYS A 21 -0.28 -20.88 6.89
N GLN A 22 -0.76 -20.93 8.13
CA GLN A 22 -1.62 -19.92 8.74
C GLN A 22 -0.81 -18.63 8.82
N ARG A 23 -0.93 -17.79 7.79
CA ARG A 23 -0.22 -16.51 7.69
C ARG A 23 -0.88 -15.57 8.67
N GLN A 24 -0.11 -15.18 9.68
CA GLN A 24 -0.53 -14.36 10.81
C GLN A 24 -1.25 -13.06 10.34
N PRO A 25 -2.48 -12.79 10.78
CA PRO A 25 -3.14 -11.49 10.57
C PRO A 25 -2.64 -10.39 11.53
N ALA A 26 -1.66 -10.67 12.40
CA ALA A 26 -1.28 -9.77 13.48
C ALA A 26 -0.36 -8.59 13.09
N GLN A 27 0.26 -8.60 11.91
CA GLN A 27 1.20 -7.54 11.52
C GLN A 27 0.54 -6.29 10.91
N THR A 28 -0.68 -6.41 10.35
CA THR A 28 -1.37 -5.30 9.69
C THR A 28 -1.93 -4.27 10.67
N ALA A 29 -2.44 -4.70 11.83
CA ALA A 29 -3.06 -3.81 12.81
C ALA A 29 -2.08 -2.80 13.44
N LYS A 30 -0.80 -3.19 13.63
CA LYS A 30 0.23 -2.29 14.20
C LYS A 30 0.79 -1.26 13.20
N GLN A 31 0.58 -1.46 11.89
CA GLN A 31 1.11 -0.57 10.85
C GLN A 31 0.17 0.60 10.52
N GLU A 32 -1.14 0.43 10.68
CA GLU A 32 -2.13 1.48 10.38
C GLU A 32 -1.89 2.83 11.09
N PRO A 33 -1.56 2.89 12.41
CA PRO A 33 -1.31 4.17 13.06
C PRO A 33 -0.03 4.86 12.55
N ARG A 34 0.94 4.08 12.08
CA ARG A 34 2.18 4.62 11.48
C ARG A 34 1.89 5.27 10.14
N HIS A 35 1.06 4.64 9.31
CA HIS A 35 0.70 5.17 8.00
C HIS A 35 -0.05 6.49 8.11
N ARG A 36 -1.02 6.60 9.03
CA ARG A 36 -1.73 7.88 9.29
C ARG A 36 -0.76 8.99 9.71
N LYS A 37 0.26 8.67 10.51
CA LYS A 37 1.28 9.64 10.92
C LYS A 37 2.15 10.09 9.75
N VAL A 38 2.55 9.16 8.88
CA VAL A 38 3.32 9.46 7.66
C VAL A 38 2.51 10.34 6.71
N TRP A 39 1.25 9.99 6.43
CA TRP A 39 0.36 10.79 5.59
C TRP A 39 0.18 12.23 6.09
N ARG A 40 0.01 12.41 7.42
CA ARG A 40 -0.05 13.75 8.01
C ARG A 40 1.27 14.51 7.83
N ARG A 41 2.41 13.85 8.03
CA ARG A 41 3.73 14.47 7.81
C ARG A 41 3.93 14.92 6.37
N VAL A 42 3.57 14.08 5.40
CA VAL A 42 3.62 14.42 3.97
C VAL A 42 2.70 15.60 3.67
N GLY A 43 1.45 15.59 4.16
CA GLY A 43 0.53 16.70 3.99
C GLY A 43 1.07 18.01 4.56
N SER A 44 1.57 17.99 5.79
CA SER A 44 2.22 19.17 6.40
C SER A 44 3.45 19.63 5.62
N ALA A 45 4.22 18.72 5.04
CA ALA A 45 5.37 19.07 4.23
C ALA A 45 4.97 19.84 2.98
N VAL A 46 3.96 19.37 2.26
CA VAL A 46 3.46 20.04 1.06
C VAL A 46 2.96 21.44 1.39
N VAL A 47 2.13 21.59 2.43
CA VAL A 47 1.61 22.91 2.85
C VAL A 47 2.74 23.87 3.22
N ASN A 48 3.68 23.44 4.07
CA ASN A 48 4.81 24.27 4.47
C ASN A 48 5.68 24.69 3.28
N CYS A 49 5.81 23.83 2.27
CA CYS A 49 6.57 24.16 1.06
C CYS A 49 5.85 25.20 0.21
N LEU A 50 4.53 25.08 0.05
CA LEU A 50 3.72 26.06 -0.66
C LEU A 50 3.76 27.42 0.04
N ASP A 51 3.54 27.46 1.36
CA ASP A 51 3.58 28.71 2.15
C ASP A 51 4.95 29.39 2.05
N THR A 52 6.03 28.60 2.09
CA THR A 52 7.40 29.13 1.98
C THR A 52 7.68 29.63 0.57
N ALA A 53 7.19 28.95 -0.47
CA ALA A 53 7.34 29.37 -1.86
C ALA A 53 6.59 30.69 -2.14
N GLU A 54 5.36 30.82 -1.64
CA GLU A 54 4.56 32.04 -1.75
C GLU A 54 5.19 33.21 -1.00
N SER A 55 5.70 32.97 0.21
CA SER A 55 6.43 33.99 0.97
C SER A 55 7.72 34.44 0.27
N ALA A 56 8.43 33.50 -0.36
CA ALA A 56 9.66 33.78 -1.11
C ALA A 56 9.38 34.59 -2.39
N SER A 57 8.31 34.28 -3.12
CA SER A 57 7.93 35.01 -4.33
C SER A 57 7.49 36.45 -4.02
N ALA A 58 6.70 36.65 -2.95
CA ALA A 58 6.31 37.97 -2.48
C ALA A 58 7.52 38.80 -2.01
N ALA A 59 8.52 38.17 -1.39
CA ALA A 59 9.75 38.83 -0.98
C ALA A 59 10.65 39.21 -2.17
N ALA A 60 10.72 38.38 -3.21
CA ALA A 60 11.46 38.68 -4.43
C ALA A 60 10.88 39.89 -5.18
N ALA A 61 9.54 39.99 -5.26
CA ALA A 61 8.87 41.15 -5.86
C ALA A 61 9.21 42.47 -5.13
N LYS A 62 9.30 42.45 -3.79
CA LYS A 62 9.64 43.64 -2.99
C LYS A 62 11.12 44.00 -3.08
N ALA A 63 12.01 43.02 -3.16
CA ALA A 63 13.46 43.26 -3.25
C ALA A 63 13.89 43.92 -4.58
N SER A 64 13.09 43.77 -5.64
CA SER A 64 13.35 44.40 -6.95
C SER A 64 13.27 45.94 -6.94
N LEU A 65 12.74 46.56 -5.87
CA LEU A 65 12.50 48.00 -5.80
C LEU A 65 13.60 48.80 -5.08
N ALA A 66 14.48 48.15 -4.30
CA ALA A 66 15.59 48.84 -3.62
C ALA A 66 16.70 47.85 -3.17
N PRO A 67 17.83 47.74 -3.88
CA PRO A 67 18.94 46.91 -3.46
C PRO A 67 19.77 47.62 -2.38
N SER A 68 19.80 47.04 -1.17
CA SER A 68 20.62 47.48 -0.03
C SER A 68 21.57 46.33 0.40
N GLN A 69 22.73 46.63 0.99
CA GLN A 69 23.62 45.60 1.53
C GLN A 69 22.95 44.71 2.59
N ALA A 70 22.00 45.24 3.37
CA ALA A 70 21.19 44.43 4.29
C ALA A 70 20.29 43.44 3.53
N ALA A 71 19.82 43.82 2.34
CA ALA A 71 19.01 42.94 1.49
C ALA A 71 19.80 41.73 0.96
N ASN A 72 21.14 41.82 0.84
CA ASN A 72 21.97 40.71 0.40
C ASN A 72 22.10 39.59 1.46
N GLN A 73 22.21 39.94 2.75
CA GLN A 73 22.23 38.92 3.82
C GLN A 73 20.87 38.24 3.97
N ASP A 74 19.79 39.01 3.88
CA ASP A 74 18.42 38.47 3.88
C ASP A 74 18.14 37.57 2.67
N ALA A 75 18.65 37.93 1.49
CA ALA A 75 18.53 37.11 0.29
C ALA A 75 19.26 35.77 0.45
N PHE A 76 20.45 35.76 1.05
CA PHE A 76 21.19 34.53 1.33
C PHE A 76 20.44 33.62 2.32
N ALA A 77 19.95 34.18 3.44
CA ALA A 77 19.17 33.42 4.42
C ALA A 77 17.87 32.84 3.82
N LYS A 78 17.17 33.62 2.97
CA LYS A 78 15.97 33.18 2.24
C LYS A 78 16.30 32.06 1.25
N LYS A 79 17.41 32.17 0.52
CA LYS A 79 17.88 31.11 -0.40
C LYS A 79 18.16 29.81 0.36
N CYS A 80 18.92 29.87 1.45
CA CYS A 80 19.19 28.69 2.28
C CYS A 80 17.91 28.06 2.85
N ARG A 81 16.92 28.87 3.23
CA ARG A 81 15.60 28.37 3.67
C ARG A 81 14.86 27.68 2.52
N LEU A 82 14.86 28.27 1.34
CA LEU A 82 14.24 27.68 0.14
C LEU A 82 14.88 26.33 -0.20
N ASP A 83 16.22 26.25 -0.21
CA ASP A 83 16.95 25.01 -0.52
C ASP A 83 16.61 23.89 0.48
N ARG A 84 16.50 24.21 1.77
CA ARG A 84 16.05 23.25 2.80
C ARG A 84 14.62 22.81 2.60
N THR A 85 13.72 23.74 2.25
CA THR A 85 12.32 23.45 1.95
C THR A 85 12.19 22.53 0.74
N VAL A 86 12.95 22.78 -0.33
CA VAL A 86 12.98 21.92 -1.53
C VAL A 86 13.52 20.53 -1.18
N ALA A 87 14.59 20.42 -0.39
CA ALA A 87 15.12 19.15 0.06
C ALA A 87 14.05 18.35 0.84
N TYR A 88 13.37 19.01 1.78
CA TYR A 88 12.29 18.41 2.56
C TYR A 88 11.09 17.97 1.69
N PHE A 89 10.71 18.77 0.69
CA PHE A 89 9.69 18.41 -0.28
C PHE A 89 10.06 17.14 -1.05
N MET A 90 11.30 17.06 -1.52
CA MET A 90 11.79 15.90 -2.27
C MET A 90 11.83 14.63 -1.42
N GLU A 91 12.11 14.76 -0.11
CA GLU A 91 12.02 13.65 0.83
C GLU A 91 10.55 13.22 1.06
N ALA A 92 9.66 14.18 1.31
CA ALA A 92 8.23 13.92 1.47
C ALA A 92 7.60 13.28 0.23
N ARG A 93 8.03 13.69 -0.97
CA ARG A 93 7.59 13.08 -2.24
C ARG A 93 7.99 11.61 -2.35
N ARG A 94 9.22 11.25 -1.96
CA ARG A 94 9.66 9.84 -1.95
C ARG A 94 8.82 9.01 -0.99
N GLU A 95 8.56 9.55 0.20
CA GLU A 95 7.74 8.88 1.21
C GLU A 95 6.28 8.72 0.76
N PHE A 96 5.73 9.70 0.05
CA PHE A 96 4.42 9.61 -0.59
C PHE A 96 4.34 8.44 -1.58
N HIS A 97 5.31 8.33 -2.49
CA HIS A 97 5.35 7.22 -3.44
C HIS A 97 5.47 5.86 -2.75
N ARG A 98 6.28 5.76 -1.68
CA ARG A 98 6.37 4.54 -0.87
C ARG A 98 5.02 4.14 -0.27
N MET A 99 4.28 5.13 0.24
CA MET A 99 2.95 4.92 0.81
C MET A 99 1.92 4.51 -0.24
N LEU A 100 2.00 5.06 -1.45
CA LEU A 100 1.17 4.63 -2.59
C LEU A 100 1.44 3.17 -2.96
N SER A 101 2.69 2.78 -3.17
CA SER A 101 3.04 1.40 -3.53
C SER A 101 2.57 0.39 -2.48
N LEU A 102 2.65 0.76 -1.18
CA LEU A 102 2.12 -0.09 -0.12
C LEU A 102 0.59 -0.22 -0.17
N THR A 103 -0.11 0.84 -0.56
CA THR A 103 -1.57 0.84 -0.69
C THR A 103 -1.99 0.01 -1.91
N GLU A 104 -1.31 0.17 -3.04
CA GLU A 104 -1.51 -0.63 -4.26
C GLU A 104 -1.30 -2.12 -4.00
N ALA A 105 -0.21 -2.49 -3.33
CA ALA A 105 0.06 -3.89 -2.96
C ALA A 105 -1.05 -4.48 -2.07
N LYS A 106 -1.63 -3.68 -1.16
CA LYS A 106 -2.76 -4.11 -0.34
C LYS A 106 -4.03 -4.31 -1.16
N LEU A 107 -4.31 -3.44 -2.12
CA LEU A 107 -5.47 -3.56 -3.00
C LEU A 107 -5.35 -4.79 -3.91
N GLN A 108 -4.17 -5.00 -4.51
CA GLN A 108 -3.91 -6.18 -5.32
C GLN A 108 -4.07 -7.48 -4.51
N GLY A 109 -3.52 -7.54 -3.30
CA GLY A 109 -3.71 -8.72 -2.44
C GLY A 109 -5.18 -8.98 -2.07
N LYS A 110 -6.00 -7.92 -1.97
CA LYS A 110 -7.45 -8.05 -1.75
C LYS A 110 -8.19 -8.52 -2.99
N GLU A 111 -7.76 -8.09 -4.16
CA GLU A 111 -8.29 -8.58 -5.44
C GLU A 111 -8.01 -10.08 -5.63
N GLU A 112 -6.79 -10.53 -5.36
CA GLU A 112 -6.42 -11.96 -5.42
C GLU A 112 -7.22 -12.80 -4.40
N GLU A 113 -7.40 -12.29 -3.17
CA GLU A 113 -8.22 -12.95 -2.15
C GLU A 113 -9.69 -13.09 -2.60
N MET A 114 -10.25 -12.03 -3.19
CA MET A 114 -11.61 -12.04 -3.73
C MET A 114 -11.77 -13.05 -4.88
N GLN A 115 -10.83 -13.07 -5.83
CA GLN A 115 -10.85 -14.05 -6.92
C GLN A 115 -10.77 -15.50 -6.40
N SER A 116 -9.94 -15.74 -5.38
CA SER A 116 -9.84 -17.05 -4.73
C SER A 116 -11.15 -17.45 -4.06
N LEU A 117 -11.78 -16.53 -3.31
CA LEU A 117 -13.07 -16.75 -2.67
C LEU A 117 -14.18 -17.05 -3.68
N GLU A 118 -14.26 -16.29 -4.77
CA GLU A 118 -15.22 -16.55 -5.84
C GLU A 118 -15.04 -17.93 -6.46
N THR A 119 -13.78 -18.31 -6.72
CA THR A 119 -13.45 -19.63 -7.27
C THR A 119 -13.88 -20.73 -6.30
N TYR A 120 -13.61 -20.57 -5.01
CA TYR A 120 -14.03 -21.51 -3.98
C TYR A 120 -15.56 -21.66 -3.94
N VAL A 121 -16.31 -20.55 -3.95
CA VAL A 121 -17.78 -20.58 -3.96
C VAL A 121 -18.33 -21.27 -5.22
N ARG A 122 -17.77 -20.98 -6.39
CA ARG A 122 -18.21 -21.58 -7.66
C ARG A 122 -17.91 -23.09 -7.74
N THR A 123 -16.82 -23.53 -7.13
CA THR A 123 -16.36 -24.93 -7.17
C THR A 123 -16.94 -25.80 -6.04
N GLN A 124 -17.68 -25.20 -5.11
CA GLN A 124 -18.38 -25.94 -4.06
C GLN A 124 -19.37 -26.93 -4.67
N PRO A 125 -19.33 -28.21 -4.24
CA PRO A 125 -20.33 -29.18 -4.67
C PRO A 125 -21.71 -28.72 -4.20
N ARG A 126 -22.64 -28.56 -5.15
CA ARG A 126 -24.03 -28.22 -4.83
C ARG A 126 -24.68 -29.39 -4.12
N ILE A 127 -24.76 -29.32 -2.80
CA ILE A 127 -25.49 -30.27 -1.97
C ILE A 127 -26.96 -30.24 -2.42
N GLY A 128 -27.44 -31.34 -2.99
CA GLY A 128 -28.83 -31.48 -3.45
C GLY A 128 -29.02 -31.86 -4.92
N SER A 129 -27.99 -31.77 -5.78
CA SER A 129 -28.09 -32.26 -7.17
C SER A 129 -27.90 -33.78 -7.26
N ARG A 130 -28.69 -34.54 -6.49
CA ARG A 130 -28.74 -35.99 -6.62
C ARG A 130 -29.56 -36.31 -7.87
N LYS A 131 -28.87 -36.89 -8.85
CA LYS A 131 -29.40 -37.37 -10.13
C LYS A 131 -30.79 -37.99 -9.93
N ARG A 132 -31.82 -37.38 -10.51
CA ARG A 132 -33.07 -38.08 -10.85
C ARG A 132 -32.69 -39.07 -11.96
N LYS A 133 -32.25 -40.27 -11.57
CA LYS A 133 -32.16 -41.40 -12.50
C LYS A 133 -33.61 -41.73 -12.90
N ARG A 134 -33.97 -41.43 -14.13
CA ARG A 134 -34.98 -42.15 -14.88
C ARG A 134 -34.24 -42.93 -15.96
#